data_AF-A0A2Z2KID4-F1
#
_entry.id   AF-A0A2Z2KID4-F1
#
_cell.length_a   1.000
_cell.length_b   1.000
_cell.length_c   1.000
_cell.angle_alpha   90.00
_cell.angle_beta   90.00
_cell.angle_gamma   90.00
#
_symmetry.space_group_name_H-M   'P 1'
#
loop_
_entity.id
_entity.type
_entity.pdbx_description
1 polymer ?
#
loop_
_entity_poly.entity_id
_entity_poly.type
_entity_poly.pdbx_seq_one_letter_code
_entity_poly.pdbx_strand_id
1 'polypeptide(L)'
;MEERFYGYCFPEPRDWHTPSVTLNTPEEVYRYTQLQSRTGLFREVRVTDGGDSIVVQMIDGQYVWPEEWKQLNKGDGADEAGKTADAPAEGNDPGQSA
;
A
#
# COMPACT_ATOMS: atom_id res chain seq x y z
N MET A 1 -4.69 -19.11 24.75
CA MET A 1 -3.68 -18.13 24.33
C MET A 1 -4.36 -17.26 23.31
N GLU A 2 -4.39 -15.94 23.50
CA GLU A 2 -4.92 -15.04 22.46
C GLU A 2 -3.96 -15.07 21.28
N GLU A 3 -4.49 -15.30 20.08
CA GLU A 3 -3.70 -15.28 18.85
C GLU A 3 -3.20 -13.85 18.62
N ARG A 4 -1.88 -13.71 18.47
CA ARG A 4 -1.23 -12.42 18.22
C ARG A 4 -0.50 -12.49 16.91
N PHE A 5 -0.51 -11.36 16.22
CA PHE A 5 0.18 -11.18 14.96
C PHE A 5 1.25 -10.11 15.08
N TYR A 6 2.27 -10.21 14.24
CA TYR A 6 3.40 -9.30 14.23
C TYR A 6 3.62 -8.77 12.83
N GLY A 7 3.43 -7.46 12.65
CA GLY A 7 3.60 -6.76 11.39
C GLY A 7 5.02 -6.21 11.23
N TYR A 8 5.58 -6.36 10.03
CA TYR A 8 6.92 -5.93 9.65
C TYR A 8 6.87 -5.21 8.30
N CYS A 9 7.60 -4.10 8.20
CA CYS A 9 7.80 -3.37 6.95
C CYS A 9 9.23 -3.53 6.45
N PHE A 10 9.40 -3.77 5.17
CA PHE A 10 10.67 -3.97 4.49
C PHE A 10 10.80 -2.96 3.33
N PRO A 11 11.82 -2.08 3.34
CA PRO A 11 12.09 -1.19 2.21
C PRO A 11 12.38 -1.95 0.92
N GLU A 12 13.16 -3.04 1.02
CA GLU A 12 13.46 -3.99 -0.06
C GLU A 12 13.09 -5.41 0.41
N PRO A 13 12.54 -6.28 -0.45
CA PRO A 13 12.18 -7.64 -0.05
C PRO A 13 13.39 -8.42 0.49
N ARG A 14 13.20 -9.14 1.60
CA ARG A 14 14.24 -9.94 2.29
C ARG A 14 15.43 -9.16 2.87
N ASP A 15 15.36 -7.84 2.91
CA ASP A 15 16.39 -7.00 3.55
C ASP A 15 16.01 -6.68 5.02
N TRP A 16 16.67 -5.68 5.61
CA TRP A 16 16.32 -5.09 6.90
C TRP A 16 14.83 -4.76 7.00
N HIS A 17 14.26 -5.00 8.18
CA HIS A 17 12.87 -4.65 8.49
C HIS A 17 12.76 -3.74 9.72
N THR A 18 11.65 -3.02 9.79
CA THR A 18 11.28 -2.26 10.98
C THR A 18 11.09 -3.19 12.20
N PRO A 19 11.18 -2.68 13.44
CA PRO A 19 10.68 -3.40 14.60
C PRO A 19 9.23 -3.85 14.39
N SER A 20 8.87 -4.99 15.00
CA SER A 20 7.53 -5.57 14.85
C SER A 20 6.45 -4.69 15.49
N VAL A 21 5.30 -4.58 14.83
CA VAL A 21 4.08 -4.03 15.41
C VAL A 21 3.17 -5.17 15.84
N THR A 22 2.75 -5.17 17.11
CA THR A 22 1.78 -6.16 17.60
C THR A 22 0.38 -5.83 17.10
N LEU A 23 -0.29 -6.82 16.50
CA LEU A 23 -1.64 -6.73 15.95
C LEU A 23 -2.48 -7.83 16.61
N ASN A 24 -3.62 -7.46 17.18
CA ASN A 24 -4.43 -8.32 18.05
C ASN A 24 -5.64 -8.93 17.33
N THR A 25 -5.98 -8.42 16.14
CA THR A 25 -7.16 -8.88 15.39
C THR A 25 -6.88 -8.97 13.90
N PRO A 26 -7.59 -9.84 13.15
CA PRO A 26 -7.51 -9.87 11.69
C PRO A 26 -7.83 -8.52 11.01
N GLU A 27 -8.71 -7.73 11.63
CA GLU A 27 -9.06 -6.39 11.17
C GLU A 27 -7.86 -5.42 11.26
N GLU A 28 -7.08 -5.48 12.36
CA GLU A 28 -5.84 -4.73 12.50
C GLU A 28 -4.79 -5.17 11.49
N VAL A 29 -4.69 -6.47 11.19
CA VAL A 29 -3.82 -7.01 10.14
C VAL A 29 -4.16 -6.43 8.77
N TYR A 30 -5.44 -6.44 8.40
CA TYR A 30 -5.91 -5.87 7.14
C TYR A 30 -5.60 -4.37 7.05
N ARG A 31 -5.94 -3.59 8.09
CA ARG A 31 -5.69 -2.14 8.09
C ARG A 31 -4.20 -1.80 8.06
N TYR A 32 -3.40 -2.53 8.82
CA TYR A 32 -1.95 -2.35 8.85
C TYR A 32 -1.33 -2.59 7.47
N THR A 33 -1.66 -3.73 6.84
CA THR A 33 -1.10 -4.09 5.53
C THR A 33 -1.53 -3.11 4.42
N GLN A 34 -2.80 -2.67 4.43
CA GLN A 34 -3.28 -1.63 3.52
C GLN A 34 -2.58 -0.29 3.72
N LEU A 35 -2.45 0.17 4.97
CA LEU A 35 -1.81 1.46 5.26
C LEU A 35 -0.35 1.45 4.82
N GLN A 36 0.42 0.45 5.27
CA GLN A 36 1.87 0.44 5.08
C GLN A 36 2.26 0.21 3.62
N SER A 37 1.60 -0.72 2.94
CA SER A 37 1.93 -1.05 1.54
C SER A 37 1.57 0.07 0.57
N ARG A 38 0.61 0.93 0.91
CA ARG A 38 0.18 2.07 0.08
C ARG A 38 1.03 3.33 0.27
N THR A 39 1.92 3.37 1.27
CA THR A 39 2.82 4.52 1.48
C THR A 39 3.87 4.70 0.38
N GLY A 40 4.18 3.63 -0.36
CA GLY A 40 5.29 3.60 -1.33
C GLY A 40 6.69 3.57 -0.69
N LEU A 41 6.78 3.55 0.64
CA LEU A 41 8.06 3.51 1.38
C LEU A 41 8.57 2.09 1.58
N PHE A 42 7.68 1.10 1.55
CA PHE A 42 7.99 -0.29 1.82
C PHE A 42 7.53 -1.16 0.66
N ARG A 43 8.48 -1.88 0.05
CA ARG A 43 8.19 -2.82 -1.02
C ARG A 43 7.59 -4.12 -0.51
N GLU A 44 7.87 -4.51 0.73
CA GLU A 44 7.26 -5.69 1.34
C GLU A 44 6.67 -5.34 2.71
N VAL A 45 5.46 -5.84 2.96
CA VAL A 45 4.83 -5.84 4.27
C VAL A 45 4.48 -7.29 4.61
N ARG A 46 4.96 -7.76 5.76
CA ARG A 46 4.76 -9.13 6.21
C ARG A 46 4.07 -9.14 7.56
N VAL A 47 3.17 -10.08 7.75
CA VAL A 47 2.56 -10.35 9.05
C VAL A 47 2.79 -11.81 9.39
N THR A 48 3.27 -12.07 10.60
CA THR A 48 3.45 -13.43 11.13
C THR A 48 2.50 -13.70 12.30
N ASP A 49 2.27 -14.98 12.61
CA ASP A 49 1.70 -15.41 13.88
C ASP A 49 2.78 -15.49 14.98
N GLY A 50 2.40 -15.96 16.17
CA GLY A 50 3.32 -16.19 17.28
C GLY A 50 4.29 -17.36 17.11
N GLY A 51 4.17 -18.13 16.03
CA GLY A 51 5.09 -19.19 15.64
C GLY A 51 6.02 -18.78 14.48
N ASP A 52 6.12 -17.49 14.20
CA ASP A 52 6.89 -16.91 13.08
C ASP A 52 6.45 -17.40 11.69
N SER A 53 5.23 -17.93 11.56
CA SER A 53 4.66 -18.34 10.28
C SER A 53 4.03 -17.15 9.59
N ILE A 54 4.31 -16.97 8.29
CA ILE A 54 3.73 -15.87 7.50
C ILE A 54 2.23 -16.13 7.32
N VAL A 55 1.42 -15.22 7.83
CA VAL A 55 -0.05 -15.27 7.69
C VAL A 55 -0.55 -14.31 6.61
N VAL A 56 0.15 -13.19 6.39
CA VAL A 56 -0.14 -12.24 5.31
C VAL A 56 1.16 -11.69 4.75
N GLN A 57 1.22 -11.52 3.43
CA GLN A 57 2.33 -10.87 2.76
C GLN A 57 1.83 -10.01 1.61
N MET A 58 2.29 -8.77 1.58
CA MET A 58 2.15 -7.87 0.46
C MET A 58 3.52 -7.55 -0.14
N ILE A 59 3.62 -7.55 -1.46
CA ILE A 59 4.81 -7.13 -2.21
C ILE A 59 4.36 -6.11 -3.26
N ASP A 60 5.06 -4.98 -3.33
CA ASP A 60 4.82 -3.87 -4.25
C ASP A 60 3.33 -3.45 -4.26
N GLY A 61 2.74 -3.32 -3.07
CA GLY A 61 1.35 -2.90 -2.90
C GLY A 61 0.30 -3.99 -3.18
N GLN A 62 0.70 -5.23 -3.44
CA GLN A 62 -0.19 -6.33 -3.82
C GLN A 62 -0.12 -7.47 -2.82
N TYR A 63 -1.25 -8.05 -2.42
CA TYR A 63 -1.27 -9.30 -1.68
C TYR A 63 -0.68 -10.42 -2.53
N VAL A 64 0.31 -11.12 -1.98
CA VAL A 64 0.92 -12.35 -2.55
C VAL A 64 0.59 -13.58 -1.70
N TRP A 65 0.17 -13.36 -0.45
CA TRP A 65 -0.29 -14.38 0.48
C TRP A 65 -1.25 -13.76 1.52
N PRO A 66 -2.28 -14.48 1.98
CA PRO A 66 -2.71 -15.80 1.53
C PRO A 66 -3.47 -15.73 0.19
N GLU A 67 -3.73 -16.89 -0.43
CA GLU A 67 -4.35 -16.95 -1.77
C GLU A 67 -5.72 -16.26 -1.79
N GLU A 68 -6.50 -16.40 -0.72
CA GLU A 68 -7.84 -15.81 -0.60
C GLU A 68 -7.81 -14.28 -0.61
N TRP A 69 -6.69 -13.66 -0.22
CA TRP A 69 -6.55 -12.20 -0.16
C TRP A 69 -6.08 -11.60 -1.48
N LYS A 70 -5.53 -12.40 -2.41
CA LYS A 70 -5.14 -11.91 -3.74
C LYS A 70 -6.31 -11.33 -4.53
N GLN A 71 -7.55 -11.77 -4.26
CA GLN A 71 -8.74 -11.18 -4.88
C GLN A 71 -8.95 -9.71 -4.50
N LEU A 72 -8.43 -9.27 -3.34
CA LEU A 72 -8.53 -7.90 -2.84
C LEU A 72 -7.63 -6.92 -3.62
N ASN A 73 -6.70 -7.45 -4.42
CA ASN A 73 -5.87 -6.62 -5.32
C ASN A 73 -6.69 -5.94 -6.43
N LYS A 74 -7.94 -6.36 -6.66
CA LYS A 74 -8.78 -5.92 -7.79
C LYS A 74 -9.56 -4.61 -7.56
N GLY A 75 -9.22 -3.81 -6.56
CA GLY A 75 -9.66 -2.42 -6.41
C GLY A 75 -8.50 -1.62 -5.83
N ASP A 76 -7.85 -0.72 -6.58
CA ASP A 76 -8.34 0.64 -6.89
C ASP A 76 -7.71 1.15 -8.21
N GLY A 77 -7.73 0.34 -9.29
CA GLY A 77 -6.96 0.60 -10.52
C GLY A 77 -7.73 0.52 -11.83
N ALA A 78 -9.06 0.60 -11.81
CA ALA A 78 -9.89 0.62 -13.02
C ALA A 78 -10.65 1.95 -13.24
N ASP A 79 -10.28 3.02 -12.54
CA ASP A 79 -10.72 4.38 -12.80
C ASP A 79 -9.61 5.34 -12.33
N GLU A 80 -9.40 6.47 -13.01
CA GLU A 80 -8.35 7.49 -12.79
C GLU A 80 -6.99 7.27 -13.50
N ALA A 81 -7.01 6.67 -14.70
CA ALA A 81 -6.04 7.02 -15.74
C ALA A 81 -6.78 7.73 -16.89
N GLY A 82 -7.04 9.03 -16.74
CA GLY A 82 -7.49 9.82 -17.88
C GLY A 82 -8.35 11.04 -17.55
N LYS A 83 -7.71 12.14 -17.11
CA LYS A 83 -8.06 13.50 -17.53
C LYS A 83 -6.97 14.51 -17.10
N THR A 84 -5.81 14.42 -17.73
CA THR A 84 -5.07 15.65 -18.05
C THR A 84 -5.85 16.36 -19.15
N ALA A 85 -6.76 17.24 -18.76
CA ALA A 85 -7.23 18.27 -19.67
C ALA A 85 -6.18 19.37 -19.65
N ASP A 86 -5.24 19.30 -20.60
CA ASP A 86 -4.51 20.46 -21.09
C ASP A 86 -5.51 21.60 -21.33
N ALA A 87 -5.44 22.65 -20.51
CA ALA A 87 -6.04 23.92 -20.87
C ALA A 87 -5.03 24.66 -21.77
N PRO A 88 -5.37 24.98 -23.03
CA PRO A 88 -4.51 25.79 -23.85
C PRO A 88 -4.38 27.19 -23.23
N ALA A 89 -3.13 27.64 -23.07
CA ALA A 89 -2.83 29.03 -22.82
C ALA A 89 -3.21 29.87 -24.05
N GLU A 90 -4.43 30.42 -24.06
CA GLU A 90 -4.77 31.51 -24.97
C GLU A 90 -4.32 32.83 -24.34
N GLY A 91 -3.21 33.34 -24.88
CA GLY A 91 -2.81 34.72 -24.67
C GLY A 91 -3.87 35.69 -25.19
N ASN A 92 -4.04 36.79 -24.47
CA ASN A 92 -4.72 37.95 -25.00
C ASN A 92 -3.95 39.20 -24.56
N ASP A 93 -2.98 39.59 -25.38
CA ASP A 93 -2.55 40.99 -25.50
C ASP A 93 -3.38 41.60 -26.64
N PRO A 94 -4.10 42.69 -26.35
CA PRO A 94 -3.93 43.85 -27.20
C PRO A 94 -3.84 45.12 -26.35
N GLY A 95 -2.67 45.74 -26.39
CA GLY A 95 -2.44 47.05 -25.79
C GLY A 95 -3.33 48.18 -26.33
N GLN A 96 -3.35 49.28 -25.59
CA GLN A 96 -3.28 50.62 -26.18
C GLN A 96 -2.83 51.66 -25.15
N SER A 97 -1.80 52.40 -25.56
CA SER A 97 -1.23 53.59 -24.97
C SER A 97 -2.22 54.76 -24.90
N ALA A 98 -2.15 55.56 -23.83
CA ALA A 98 -1.85 57.00 -23.85
C ALA A 98 -2.00 57.58 -22.43
#